data_AF-A0A953WL60-F1
#
_entry.id   AF-A0A953WL60-F1
#
_cell.length_a   1.000
_cell.length_b   1.000
_cell.length_c   1.000
_cell.angle_alpha   90.00
_cell.angle_beta   90.00
_cell.angle_gamma   90.00
#
_symmetry.space_group_name_H-M   'P 1'
#
loop_
_entity.id
_entity.type
_entity.pdbx_description
1 polymer ?
#
loop_
_entity_poly.entity_id
_entity_poly.type
_entity_poly.pdbx_seq_one_letter_code
_entity_poly.pdbx_strand_id
1 'polypeptide(L)'
;LALGGGLELVLACHYRVVADNPKIQLGVPEVQVGLLPGGGGTQRLPRLAGLQNAAMMATQGKPIDPKTALGYGIVQEVVPAGEVVAKAKAWVKANPKAVQPWDKKGFKFPGGGGAMDPRSVQFFMAANAMAQRETNHNYPAVQYILSCLYEGSIVPFDTAIRIESKYFVKLLTSPQTRNMIRTLFINKQAAEKGEQRPKGVEKAVLKKVGVLGAGMMGAGIAYVTAKGGAEVVLLDRDQAYAEKGKGYSVGLVEKAVSRGKLAKDKGDEMLARITPTTDYNALKDVDLIIEAVFEDPDVKADVIKKTEAVIGKDVIFASNTSTLPITGLAKHSERPEQFIGIHFFSPVD
;
A
#
# COMPACT_ATOMS: atom_id res chain seq x y z
N LEU A 1 -9.06 0.60 -13.98
CA LEU A 1 -9.09 -0.15 -12.69
C LEU A 1 -10.42 -0.89 -12.63
N ALA A 2 -10.46 -2.12 -12.12
CA ALA A 2 -11.71 -2.79 -11.74
C ALA A 2 -11.50 -3.35 -10.34
N LEU A 3 -12.04 -2.65 -9.34
CA LEU A 3 -11.84 -2.95 -7.92
C LEU A 3 -13.18 -3.16 -7.24
N GLY A 4 -13.23 -4.15 -6.35
CA GLY A 4 -14.41 -4.52 -5.58
C GLY A 4 -15.60 -4.86 -6.46
N GLY A 5 -16.75 -4.23 -6.21
CA GLY A 5 -17.94 -4.35 -7.05
C GLY A 5 -17.69 -4.12 -8.56
N GLY A 6 -16.69 -3.32 -8.93
CA GLY A 6 -16.28 -3.17 -10.32
C GLY A 6 -15.68 -4.45 -10.92
N LEU A 7 -14.87 -5.19 -10.17
CA LEU A 7 -14.41 -6.52 -10.59
C LEU A 7 -15.55 -7.54 -10.53
N GLU A 8 -16.42 -7.49 -9.52
CA GLU A 8 -17.56 -8.42 -9.41
C GLU A 8 -18.51 -8.34 -10.61
N LEU A 9 -18.77 -7.12 -11.11
CA LEU A 9 -19.51 -6.90 -12.34
C LEU A 9 -18.82 -7.56 -13.55
N VAL A 10 -17.50 -7.37 -13.67
CA VAL A 10 -16.69 -7.95 -14.74
C VAL A 10 -16.67 -9.49 -14.66
N LEU A 11 -16.64 -10.06 -13.45
CA LEU A 11 -16.69 -11.51 -13.23
C LEU A 11 -18.04 -12.11 -13.63
N ALA A 12 -19.13 -11.34 -13.60
CA ALA A 12 -20.44 -11.79 -14.05
C ALA A 12 -20.53 -11.93 -15.58
N CYS A 13 -19.67 -11.25 -16.35
CA CYS A 13 -19.62 -11.37 -17.80
C CYS A 13 -19.08 -12.76 -18.24
N HIS A 14 -19.35 -13.16 -19.49
CA HIS A 14 -18.87 -14.44 -20.02
C HIS A 14 -17.43 -14.39 -20.53
N TYR A 15 -16.94 -13.18 -20.84
CA TYR A 15 -15.63 -12.96 -21.43
C TYR A 15 -15.10 -11.58 -21.05
N ARG A 16 -13.81 -11.52 -20.74
CA ARG A 16 -13.12 -10.35 -20.20
C ARG A 16 -11.83 -10.12 -20.95
N VAL A 17 -11.75 -8.94 -21.58
CA VAL A 17 -10.56 -8.41 -22.23
C VAL A 17 -10.07 -7.22 -21.44
N VAL A 18 -8.77 -7.14 -21.18
CA VAL A 18 -8.14 -6.02 -20.47
C VAL A 18 -7.03 -5.43 -21.33
N ALA A 19 -6.81 -4.12 -21.22
CA ALA A 19 -5.69 -3.48 -21.91
C ALA A 19 -4.35 -3.83 -21.22
N ASP A 20 -3.27 -3.96 -22.01
CA ASP A 20 -1.89 -4.05 -21.50
C ASP A 20 -1.45 -2.68 -21.02
N ASN A 21 -1.78 -2.37 -19.78
CA ASN A 21 -1.40 -1.12 -19.14
C ASN A 21 -0.98 -1.41 -17.69
N PRO A 22 0.28 -1.11 -17.31
CA PRO A 22 0.79 -1.41 -15.98
C PRO A 22 0.11 -0.61 -14.86
N LYS A 23 -0.67 0.43 -15.19
CA LYS A 23 -1.48 1.19 -14.22
C LYS A 23 -2.83 0.52 -13.91
N ILE A 24 -3.22 -0.52 -14.66
CA ILE A 24 -4.47 -1.23 -14.39
C ILE A 24 -4.26 -2.17 -13.20
N GLN A 25 -5.24 -2.12 -12.29
CA GLN A 25 -5.34 -2.95 -11.11
C GLN A 25 -6.70 -3.63 -11.10
N LEU A 26 -6.68 -4.93 -10.81
CA LEU A 26 -7.84 -5.81 -10.73
C LEU A 26 -7.86 -6.45 -9.35
N GLY A 27 -8.95 -6.34 -8.60
CA GLY A 27 -8.99 -6.93 -7.27
C GLY A 27 -10.31 -6.74 -6.53
N VAL A 28 -10.37 -7.34 -5.34
CA VAL A 28 -11.50 -7.28 -4.42
C VAL A 28 -11.00 -6.78 -3.05
N PRO A 29 -10.86 -5.44 -2.86
CA PRO A 29 -10.23 -4.85 -1.69
C PRO A 29 -11.17 -4.68 -0.48
N GLU A 30 -12.39 -5.22 -0.52
CA GLU A 30 -13.43 -5.04 0.50
C GLU A 30 -12.94 -5.35 1.92
N VAL A 31 -12.05 -6.33 2.08
CA VAL A 31 -11.47 -6.70 3.38
C VAL A 31 -10.70 -5.55 4.03
N GLN A 32 -10.12 -4.63 3.24
CA GLN A 32 -9.38 -3.47 3.74
C GLN A 32 -10.27 -2.48 4.49
N VAL A 33 -11.59 -2.55 4.27
CA VAL A 33 -12.59 -1.73 4.97
C VAL A 33 -13.53 -2.59 5.84
N GLY A 34 -13.15 -3.83 6.13
CA GLY A 34 -13.90 -4.73 7.01
C GLY A 34 -15.07 -5.44 6.33
N LEU A 35 -15.16 -5.40 5.01
CA LEU A 35 -16.20 -6.08 4.23
C LEU A 35 -15.67 -7.33 3.54
N LEU A 36 -16.56 -8.05 2.88
CA LEU A 36 -16.21 -9.12 1.93
C LEU A 36 -16.80 -8.79 0.55
N PRO A 37 -16.31 -9.43 -0.53
CA PRO A 37 -16.88 -9.27 -1.87
C PRO A 37 -18.29 -9.88 -1.94
N GLY A 38 -19.32 -9.06 -1.80
CA GLY A 38 -20.71 -9.47 -1.58
C GLY A 38 -21.63 -9.43 -2.80
N GLY A 39 -21.10 -9.05 -3.97
CA GLY A 39 -21.78 -9.01 -5.27
C GLY A 39 -21.52 -10.27 -6.11
N GLY A 40 -21.18 -11.38 -5.48
CA GLY A 40 -20.80 -12.66 -6.05
C GLY A 40 -19.30 -12.86 -6.23
N GLY A 41 -18.46 -11.96 -5.73
CA GLY A 41 -17.01 -12.03 -5.84
C GLY A 41 -16.41 -13.24 -5.14
N THR A 42 -16.88 -13.60 -3.94
CA THR A 42 -16.44 -14.83 -3.26
C THR A 42 -16.92 -16.09 -3.97
N GLN A 43 -17.85 -15.98 -4.91
CA GLN A 43 -18.40 -17.13 -5.62
C GLN A 43 -17.85 -17.30 -7.03
N ARG A 44 -17.74 -16.21 -7.81
CA ARG A 44 -17.24 -16.26 -9.19
C ARG A 44 -15.73 -16.39 -9.24
N LEU A 45 -15.01 -15.69 -8.36
CA LEU A 45 -13.55 -15.69 -8.35
C LEU A 45 -12.94 -17.09 -8.14
N PRO A 46 -13.34 -17.90 -7.13
CA PRO A 46 -12.77 -19.24 -6.97
C PRO A 46 -13.16 -20.20 -8.09
N ARG A 47 -14.29 -19.97 -8.77
CA ARG A 47 -14.72 -20.79 -9.90
C ARG A 47 -13.91 -20.51 -11.18
N LEU A 48 -13.25 -19.36 -11.27
CA LEU A 48 -12.33 -18.99 -12.36
C LEU A 48 -10.87 -19.25 -12.00
N ALA A 49 -10.43 -18.78 -10.84
CA ALA A 49 -9.03 -18.73 -10.44
C ALA A 49 -8.62 -19.84 -9.46
N GLY A 50 -9.56 -20.64 -8.98
CA GLY A 50 -9.35 -21.60 -7.90
C GLY A 50 -9.43 -20.98 -6.51
N LEU A 51 -9.64 -21.82 -5.49
CA LEU A 51 -9.86 -21.38 -4.11
C LEU A 51 -8.66 -20.64 -3.51
N GLN A 52 -7.45 -21.10 -3.78
CA GLN A 52 -6.23 -20.51 -3.22
C GLN A 52 -6.00 -19.08 -3.72
N ASN A 53 -6.09 -18.85 -5.03
CA ASN A 53 -5.91 -17.51 -5.60
C ASN A 53 -7.04 -16.58 -5.17
N ALA A 54 -8.30 -17.07 -5.16
CA ALA A 54 -9.43 -16.29 -4.69
C ALA A 54 -9.30 -15.88 -3.22
N ALA A 55 -8.87 -16.80 -2.35
CA ALA A 55 -8.63 -16.51 -0.95
C ALA A 55 -7.51 -15.48 -0.78
N MET A 56 -6.37 -15.65 -1.47
CA MET A 56 -5.27 -14.69 -1.42
C MET A 56 -5.71 -13.29 -1.81
N MET A 57 -6.47 -13.15 -2.91
CA MET A 57 -6.99 -11.86 -3.35
C MET A 57 -7.99 -11.27 -2.35
N ALA A 58 -8.97 -12.06 -1.90
CA ALA A 58 -10.06 -11.57 -1.06
C ALA A 58 -9.63 -11.29 0.39
N THR A 59 -8.77 -12.12 0.98
CA THR A 59 -8.31 -11.95 2.39
C THR A 59 -7.24 -10.90 2.56
N GLN A 60 -6.44 -10.62 1.53
CA GLN A 60 -5.42 -9.56 1.58
C GLN A 60 -5.89 -8.25 0.96
N GLY A 61 -6.91 -8.29 0.09
CA GLY A 61 -7.42 -7.12 -0.63
C GLY A 61 -6.41 -6.49 -1.59
N LYS A 62 -5.34 -7.21 -1.95
CA LYS A 62 -4.29 -6.69 -2.83
C LYS A 62 -4.71 -6.86 -4.29
N PRO A 63 -4.68 -5.78 -5.09
CA PRO A 63 -4.94 -5.91 -6.51
C PRO A 63 -3.78 -6.61 -7.23
N ILE A 64 -4.10 -7.20 -8.37
CA ILE A 64 -3.16 -7.82 -9.29
C ILE A 64 -3.16 -7.06 -10.63
N ASP A 65 -2.06 -7.19 -11.36
CA ASP A 65 -1.91 -6.62 -12.71
C ASP A 65 -2.62 -7.48 -13.78
N PRO A 66 -2.81 -6.95 -15.00
CA PRO A 66 -3.45 -7.66 -16.11
C PRO A 66 -2.82 -9.02 -16.47
N LYS A 67 -1.49 -9.14 -16.42
CA LYS A 67 -0.78 -10.38 -16.80
C LYS A 67 -0.98 -11.46 -15.74
N THR A 68 -0.92 -11.10 -14.47
CA THR A 68 -1.26 -12.00 -13.37
C THR A 68 -2.72 -12.46 -13.44
N ALA A 69 -3.65 -11.53 -13.73
CA ALA A 69 -5.07 -11.88 -13.90
C ALA A 69 -5.31 -12.84 -15.07
N LEU A 70 -4.54 -12.71 -16.16
CA LEU A 70 -4.58 -13.64 -17.29
C LEU A 70 -4.08 -15.02 -16.87
N GLY A 71 -2.95 -15.08 -16.15
CA GLY A 71 -2.40 -16.33 -15.62
C GLY A 71 -3.33 -17.07 -14.66
N TYR A 72 -4.17 -16.33 -13.93
CA TYR A 72 -5.21 -16.91 -13.05
C TYR A 72 -6.52 -17.25 -13.79
N GLY A 73 -6.66 -16.92 -15.07
CA GLY A 73 -7.92 -17.11 -15.81
C GLY A 73 -9.04 -16.15 -15.41
N ILE A 74 -8.74 -15.11 -14.63
CA ILE A 74 -9.69 -14.06 -14.25
C ILE A 74 -10.06 -13.25 -15.48
N VAL A 75 -9.08 -12.90 -16.32
CA VAL A 75 -9.31 -12.34 -17.66
C VAL A 75 -8.93 -13.38 -18.72
N GLN A 76 -9.55 -13.30 -19.90
CA GLN A 76 -9.28 -14.24 -20.98
C GLN A 76 -8.21 -13.70 -21.92
N GLU A 77 -8.11 -12.38 -22.10
CA GLU A 77 -7.15 -11.76 -23.00
C GLU A 77 -6.62 -10.42 -22.49
N VAL A 78 -5.35 -10.15 -22.78
CA VAL A 78 -4.68 -8.86 -22.59
C VAL A 78 -4.32 -8.33 -23.98
N VAL A 79 -4.75 -7.12 -24.32
CA VAL A 79 -4.60 -6.53 -25.67
C VAL A 79 -4.03 -5.11 -25.60
N PRO A 80 -3.48 -4.54 -26.69
CA PRO A 80 -3.05 -3.14 -26.71
C PRO A 80 -4.17 -2.17 -26.28
N ALA A 81 -3.78 -1.06 -25.67
CA ALA A 81 -4.72 -0.01 -25.31
C ALA A 81 -5.45 0.51 -26.56
N GLY A 82 -6.79 0.57 -26.49
CA GLY A 82 -7.65 0.95 -27.63
C GLY A 82 -8.33 -0.22 -28.34
N GLU A 83 -7.83 -1.44 -28.21
CA GLU A 83 -8.37 -2.60 -28.94
C GLU A 83 -9.45 -3.39 -28.16
N VAL A 84 -9.60 -3.10 -26.85
CA VAL A 84 -10.48 -3.85 -25.93
C VAL A 84 -11.89 -4.03 -26.47
N VAL A 85 -12.54 -2.95 -26.94
CA VAL A 85 -13.93 -2.99 -27.42
C VAL A 85 -14.05 -3.75 -28.74
N ALA A 86 -13.10 -3.55 -29.67
CA ALA A 86 -13.09 -4.25 -30.94
C ALA A 86 -12.96 -5.76 -30.73
N LYS A 87 -12.06 -6.17 -29.83
CA LYS A 87 -11.86 -7.58 -29.47
C LYS A 87 -13.09 -8.20 -28.81
N ALA A 88 -13.69 -7.49 -27.84
CA ALA A 88 -14.92 -7.94 -27.20
C ALA A 88 -16.07 -8.13 -28.21
N LYS A 89 -16.26 -7.20 -29.15
CA LYS A 89 -17.27 -7.31 -30.21
C LYS A 89 -17.04 -8.53 -31.11
N ALA A 90 -15.79 -8.78 -31.51
CA ALA A 90 -15.44 -9.95 -32.31
C ALA A 90 -15.76 -11.25 -31.56
N TRP A 91 -15.39 -11.33 -30.29
CA TRP A 91 -15.66 -12.52 -29.46
C TRP A 91 -17.16 -12.79 -29.30
N VAL A 92 -17.97 -11.77 -29.03
CA VAL A 92 -19.44 -11.92 -28.89
C VAL A 92 -20.07 -12.46 -30.17
N LYS A 93 -19.67 -11.95 -31.34
CA LYS A 93 -20.16 -12.46 -32.65
C LYS A 93 -19.80 -13.93 -32.86
N ALA A 94 -18.61 -14.34 -32.44
CA ALA A 94 -18.14 -15.72 -32.59
C ALA A 94 -18.76 -16.69 -31.56
N ASN A 95 -19.29 -16.20 -30.43
CA ASN A 95 -19.72 -17.02 -29.30
C ASN A 95 -21.18 -16.72 -28.85
N PRO A 96 -22.20 -16.93 -29.72
CA PRO A 96 -23.59 -16.56 -29.43
C PRO A 96 -24.25 -17.38 -28.32
N LYS A 97 -23.68 -18.53 -27.94
CA LYS A 97 -24.21 -19.45 -26.92
C LYS A 97 -23.25 -19.62 -25.73
N ALA A 98 -22.55 -18.54 -25.36
CA ALA A 98 -21.61 -18.57 -24.26
C ALA A 98 -22.30 -19.00 -22.95
N VAL A 99 -21.66 -19.90 -22.21
CA VAL A 99 -22.11 -20.39 -20.90
C VAL A 99 -20.92 -20.32 -19.97
N GLN A 100 -21.14 -19.84 -18.74
CA GLN A 100 -20.07 -19.77 -17.75
C GLN A 100 -19.50 -21.16 -17.44
N PRO A 101 -18.21 -21.27 -17.08
CA PRO A 101 -17.58 -22.56 -16.80
C PRO A 101 -18.32 -23.38 -15.73
N TRP A 102 -18.83 -22.71 -14.69
CA TRP A 102 -19.50 -23.36 -13.56
C TRP A 102 -20.94 -23.80 -13.82
N ASP A 103 -21.56 -23.33 -14.91
CA ASP A 103 -22.90 -23.76 -15.33
C ASP A 103 -22.86 -24.95 -16.30
N LYS A 104 -21.66 -25.39 -16.70
CA LYS A 104 -21.47 -26.59 -17.52
C LYS A 104 -21.48 -27.84 -16.66
N LYS A 105 -22.19 -28.88 -17.12
CA LYS A 105 -22.23 -30.19 -16.45
C LYS A 105 -20.80 -30.73 -16.27
N GLY A 106 -20.49 -31.19 -15.05
CA GLY A 106 -19.18 -31.75 -14.72
C GLY A 106 -18.11 -30.71 -14.39
N PHE A 107 -18.48 -29.44 -14.15
CA PHE A 107 -17.56 -28.43 -13.64
C PHE A 107 -16.79 -28.91 -12.41
N LYS A 108 -15.50 -28.56 -12.37
CA LYS A 108 -14.60 -28.77 -11.23
C LYS A 108 -13.87 -27.46 -10.95
N PHE A 109 -13.70 -27.14 -9.67
CA PHE A 109 -12.91 -25.98 -9.27
C PHE A 109 -11.45 -26.14 -9.72
N PRO A 110 -10.85 -25.10 -10.33
CA PRO A 110 -9.41 -25.10 -10.59
C PRO A 110 -8.63 -25.32 -9.29
N GLY A 111 -7.71 -26.27 -9.29
CA GLY A 111 -6.94 -26.64 -8.09
C GLY A 111 -7.68 -27.50 -7.06
N GLY A 112 -8.92 -27.90 -7.32
CA GLY A 112 -9.74 -28.68 -6.40
C GLY A 112 -10.67 -27.83 -5.55
N GLY A 113 -11.73 -28.46 -5.03
CA GLY A 113 -12.73 -27.77 -4.20
C GLY A 113 -13.62 -28.74 -3.46
N GLY A 114 -14.42 -28.20 -2.54
CA GLY A 114 -15.30 -28.98 -1.69
C GLY A 114 -14.58 -29.67 -0.52
N ALA A 115 -15.36 -30.38 0.28
CA ALA A 115 -14.91 -31.03 1.52
C ALA A 115 -14.08 -32.31 1.30
N MET A 116 -14.15 -32.91 0.11
CA MET A 116 -13.56 -34.23 -0.17
C MET A 116 -12.29 -34.17 -1.04
N ASP A 117 -11.89 -32.98 -1.52
CA ASP A 117 -10.64 -32.82 -2.26
C ASP A 117 -9.48 -32.59 -1.26
N PRO A 118 -8.47 -33.47 -1.19
CA PRO A 118 -7.37 -33.34 -0.22
C PRO A 118 -6.64 -31.99 -0.30
N ARG A 119 -6.54 -31.39 -1.50
CA ARG A 119 -5.88 -30.09 -1.70
C ARG A 119 -6.69 -28.96 -1.06
N SER A 120 -8.01 -29.02 -1.19
CA SER A 120 -8.95 -28.08 -0.55
C SER A 120 -8.85 -28.19 0.98
N VAL A 121 -8.87 -29.41 1.53
CA VAL A 121 -8.76 -29.65 2.97
C VAL A 121 -7.46 -29.09 3.54
N GLN A 122 -6.31 -29.45 2.94
CA GLN A 122 -5.00 -28.94 3.37
C GLN A 122 -4.92 -27.41 3.26
N PHE A 123 -5.45 -26.84 2.19
CA PHE A 123 -5.50 -25.41 1.99
C PHE A 123 -6.28 -24.70 3.11
N PHE A 124 -7.51 -25.13 3.42
CA PHE A 124 -8.32 -24.49 4.45
C PHE A 124 -7.77 -24.69 5.86
N MET A 125 -7.10 -25.81 6.15
CA MET A 125 -6.37 -25.98 7.42
C MET A 125 -5.30 -24.90 7.60
N ALA A 126 -4.44 -24.71 6.59
CA ALA A 126 -3.38 -23.70 6.63
C ALA A 126 -3.95 -22.27 6.61
N ALA A 127 -4.94 -22.01 5.76
CA ALA A 127 -5.54 -20.68 5.62
C ALA A 127 -6.22 -20.21 6.91
N ASN A 128 -6.90 -21.09 7.64
CA ASN A 128 -7.50 -20.74 8.93
C ASN A 128 -6.44 -20.44 10.00
N ALA A 129 -5.37 -21.23 10.08
CA ALA A 129 -4.25 -20.97 11.00
C ALA A 129 -3.55 -19.64 10.69
N MET A 130 -3.32 -19.35 9.41
CA MET A 130 -2.79 -18.05 8.98
C MET A 130 -3.75 -16.91 9.29
N ALA A 131 -5.04 -17.06 9.00
CA ALA A 131 -6.05 -16.04 9.30
C ALA A 131 -6.08 -15.73 10.81
N GLN A 132 -6.02 -16.76 11.66
CA GLN A 132 -5.90 -16.57 13.12
C GLN A 132 -4.63 -15.79 13.46
N ARG A 133 -3.46 -16.22 12.97
CA ARG A 133 -2.18 -15.56 13.26
C ARG A 133 -2.17 -14.09 12.87
N GLU A 134 -2.67 -13.76 11.69
CA GLU A 134 -2.63 -12.39 11.15
C GLU A 134 -3.70 -11.48 11.77
N THR A 135 -4.85 -12.02 12.16
CA THR A 135 -5.98 -11.20 12.61
C THR A 135 -6.21 -11.23 14.12
N ASN A 136 -5.64 -12.20 14.84
CA ASN A 136 -6.00 -12.53 16.23
C ASN A 136 -7.52 -12.60 16.45
N HIS A 137 -8.27 -13.00 15.41
CA HIS A 137 -9.73 -13.00 15.35
C HIS A 137 -10.43 -11.63 15.49
N ASN A 138 -9.69 -10.52 15.44
CA ASN A 138 -10.25 -9.17 15.55
C ASN A 138 -10.82 -8.62 14.23
N TYR A 139 -10.56 -9.31 13.10
CA TYR A 139 -11.02 -8.93 11.76
C TYR A 139 -11.95 -10.00 11.19
N PRO A 140 -13.26 -9.95 11.50
CA PRO A 140 -14.21 -11.01 11.13
C PRO A 140 -14.34 -11.22 9.61
N ALA A 141 -14.07 -10.18 8.82
CA ALA A 141 -14.12 -10.25 7.36
C ALA A 141 -13.25 -11.38 6.78
N VAL A 142 -12.02 -11.56 7.29
CA VAL A 142 -11.09 -12.60 6.80
C VAL A 142 -11.68 -14.00 7.02
N GLN A 143 -12.21 -14.26 8.21
CA GLN A 143 -12.85 -15.55 8.52
C GLN A 143 -14.08 -15.79 7.64
N TYR A 144 -14.93 -14.77 7.50
CA TYR A 144 -16.17 -14.91 6.73
C TYR A 144 -15.90 -15.07 5.23
N ILE A 145 -14.84 -14.48 4.70
CA ILE A 145 -14.35 -14.76 3.34
C ILE A 145 -13.98 -16.24 3.22
N LEU A 146 -13.19 -16.78 4.16
CA LEU A 146 -12.82 -18.20 4.13
C LEU A 146 -14.05 -19.11 4.26
N SER A 147 -15.03 -18.77 5.10
CA SER A 147 -16.31 -19.48 5.18
C SER A 147 -17.09 -19.44 3.86
N CYS A 148 -17.19 -18.28 3.23
CA CYS A 148 -17.87 -18.13 1.93
C CYS A 148 -17.21 -18.99 0.84
N LEU A 149 -15.88 -19.06 0.82
CA LEU A 149 -15.13 -19.87 -0.13
C LEU A 149 -15.32 -21.37 0.14
N TYR A 150 -15.24 -21.80 1.40
CA TYR A 150 -15.40 -23.20 1.78
C TYR A 150 -16.82 -23.69 1.51
N GLU A 151 -17.81 -23.06 2.14
CA GLU A 151 -19.23 -23.45 2.03
C GLU A 151 -19.72 -23.30 0.59
N GLY A 152 -19.33 -22.22 -0.09
CA GLY A 152 -19.69 -21.98 -1.48
C GLY A 152 -19.14 -23.01 -2.46
N SER A 153 -18.08 -23.75 -2.08
CA SER A 153 -17.49 -24.82 -2.89
C SER A 153 -18.18 -26.18 -2.76
N ILE A 154 -19.05 -26.37 -1.76
CA ILE A 154 -19.78 -27.62 -1.50
C ILE A 154 -21.27 -27.54 -1.84
N VAL A 155 -21.74 -26.42 -2.40
CA VAL A 155 -23.15 -26.20 -2.75
C VAL A 155 -23.33 -25.67 -4.18
N PRO A 156 -24.54 -25.78 -4.77
CA PRO A 156 -24.86 -25.15 -6.05
C PRO A 156 -24.64 -23.63 -6.04
N PHE A 157 -24.35 -23.05 -7.21
CA PHE A 157 -23.98 -21.63 -7.36
C PHE A 157 -24.95 -20.67 -6.68
N ASP A 158 -26.26 -20.80 -6.91
CA ASP A 158 -27.27 -19.90 -6.31
C ASP A 158 -27.33 -20.02 -4.79
N THR A 159 -27.14 -21.23 -4.25
CA THR A 159 -27.01 -21.43 -2.80
C THR A 159 -25.76 -20.75 -2.26
N ALA A 160 -24.66 -20.83 -3.01
CA ALA A 160 -23.39 -20.22 -2.64
C ALA A 160 -23.48 -18.68 -2.62
N ILE A 161 -24.18 -18.08 -3.59
CA ILE A 161 -24.48 -16.64 -3.60
C ILE A 161 -25.30 -16.24 -2.37
N ARG A 162 -26.30 -17.02 -1.99
CA ARG A 162 -27.07 -16.74 -0.75
C ARG A 162 -26.22 -16.83 0.51
N ILE A 163 -25.27 -17.76 0.58
CA ILE A 163 -24.33 -17.87 1.71
C ILE A 163 -23.46 -16.62 1.78
N GLU A 164 -22.92 -16.16 0.65
CA GLU A 164 -22.16 -14.91 0.58
C GLU A 164 -22.97 -13.73 1.09
N SER A 165 -24.22 -13.56 0.63
CA SER A 165 -25.09 -12.48 1.09
C SER A 165 -25.33 -12.52 2.60
N LYS A 166 -25.48 -13.71 3.19
CA LYS A 166 -25.65 -13.85 4.66
C LYS A 166 -24.42 -13.34 5.41
N TYR A 167 -23.23 -13.74 5.00
CA TYR A 167 -21.99 -13.30 5.64
C TYR A 167 -21.72 -11.81 5.40
N PHE A 168 -22.01 -11.31 4.20
CA PHE A 168 -21.91 -9.90 3.87
C PHE A 168 -22.78 -9.04 4.79
N VAL A 169 -24.06 -9.39 4.96
CA VAL A 169 -24.97 -8.64 5.83
C VAL A 169 -24.50 -8.70 7.29
N LYS A 170 -24.02 -9.86 7.77
CA LYS A 170 -23.43 -9.97 9.12
C LYS A 170 -22.28 -8.99 9.33
N LEU A 171 -21.36 -8.87 8.37
CA LEU A 171 -20.28 -7.88 8.44
C LEU A 171 -20.82 -6.45 8.38
N LEU A 172 -21.71 -6.18 7.44
CA LEU A 172 -22.25 -4.84 7.20
C LEU A 172 -22.90 -4.26 8.47
N THR A 173 -23.56 -5.10 9.26
CA THR A 173 -24.18 -4.71 10.53
C THR A 173 -23.23 -4.69 11.73
N SER A 174 -21.97 -5.11 11.57
CA SER A 174 -21.04 -5.23 12.68
C SER A 174 -20.40 -3.88 13.07
N PRO A 175 -20.06 -3.69 14.36
CA PRO A 175 -19.34 -2.50 14.79
C PRO A 175 -17.92 -2.43 14.21
N GLN A 176 -17.25 -3.57 13.98
CA GLN A 176 -15.91 -3.63 13.40
C GLN A 176 -15.89 -3.01 12.00
N THR A 177 -16.81 -3.44 11.13
CA THR A 177 -16.94 -2.90 9.77
C THR A 177 -17.28 -1.41 9.80
N ARG A 178 -18.21 -0.98 10.66
CA ARG A 178 -18.55 0.44 10.82
C ARG A 178 -17.31 1.27 11.19
N ASN A 179 -16.51 0.79 12.14
CA ASN A 179 -15.29 1.46 12.57
C ASN A 179 -14.25 1.53 11.44
N MET A 180 -14.05 0.43 10.72
CA MET A 180 -13.10 0.36 9.60
C MET A 180 -13.51 1.27 8.45
N ILE A 181 -14.79 1.30 8.04
CA ILE A 181 -15.27 2.21 7.00
C ILE A 181 -15.07 3.67 7.42
N ARG A 182 -15.46 4.03 8.64
CA ARG A 182 -15.29 5.40 9.16
C ARG A 182 -13.83 5.83 9.09
N THR A 183 -12.91 5.00 9.59
CA THR A 183 -11.50 5.37 9.72
C THR A 183 -10.74 5.24 8.39
N LEU A 184 -10.82 4.07 7.76
CA LEU A 184 -9.96 3.69 6.63
C LEU A 184 -10.49 4.15 5.27
N PHE A 185 -11.79 4.47 5.16
CA PHE A 185 -12.38 5.01 3.95
C PHE A 185 -12.70 6.50 4.08
N ILE A 186 -13.60 6.86 5.01
CA ILE A 186 -14.09 8.25 5.12
C ILE A 186 -12.99 9.20 5.61
N ASN A 187 -12.47 8.96 6.83
CA ASN A 187 -11.50 9.87 7.45
C ASN A 187 -10.16 9.87 6.71
N LYS A 188 -9.69 8.71 6.26
CA LYS A 188 -8.47 8.62 5.44
C LYS A 188 -8.58 9.45 4.16
N GLN A 189 -9.69 9.34 3.41
CA GLN A 189 -9.86 10.14 2.19
C GLN A 189 -10.00 11.64 2.48
N ALA A 190 -10.65 12.01 3.58
CA ALA A 190 -10.72 13.41 4.02
C ALA A 190 -9.32 13.97 4.31
N ALA A 191 -8.50 13.20 5.04
CA ALA A 191 -7.11 13.55 5.32
C ALA A 191 -6.26 13.66 4.04
N GLU A 192 -6.38 12.70 3.10
CA GLU A 192 -5.66 12.71 1.81
C GLU A 192 -6.06 13.89 0.91
N LYS A 193 -7.31 14.36 1.01
CA LYS A 193 -7.78 15.58 0.33
C LYS A 193 -7.32 16.87 1.03
N GLY A 194 -6.59 16.75 2.13
CA GLY A 194 -6.06 17.88 2.87
C GLY A 194 -7.13 18.64 3.64
N GLU A 195 -8.12 17.96 4.23
CA GLU A 195 -9.17 18.59 5.04
C GLU A 195 -8.61 19.51 6.14
N GLN A 196 -7.48 19.12 6.73
CA GLN A 196 -6.76 19.90 7.75
C GLN A 196 -5.68 20.83 7.19
N ARG A 197 -5.47 20.88 5.86
CA ARG A 197 -4.50 21.78 5.23
C ARG A 197 -5.09 23.20 5.19
N PRO A 198 -4.35 24.23 5.65
CA PRO A 198 -4.78 25.62 5.49
C PRO A 198 -5.15 25.97 4.03
N LYS A 199 -6.27 26.66 3.86
CA LYS A 199 -6.78 27.09 2.55
C LYS A 199 -5.96 28.28 2.02
N GLY A 200 -5.85 28.39 0.70
CA GLY A 200 -5.18 29.52 0.04
C GLY A 200 -3.65 29.50 0.11
N VAL A 201 -3.04 28.46 0.67
CA VAL A 201 -1.57 28.29 0.67
C VAL A 201 -1.14 27.57 -0.61
N GLU A 202 -0.21 28.17 -1.35
CA GLU A 202 0.36 27.60 -2.57
C GLU A 202 1.19 26.33 -2.30
N LYS A 203 1.45 25.55 -3.35
CA LYS A 203 2.30 24.36 -3.25
C LYS A 203 3.78 24.77 -3.35
N ALA A 204 4.59 24.36 -2.38
CA ALA A 204 6.04 24.40 -2.48
C ALA A 204 6.58 23.09 -3.08
N VAL A 205 7.62 23.19 -3.89
CA VAL A 205 8.35 22.04 -4.43
C VAL A 205 9.68 21.95 -3.70
N LEU A 206 9.87 20.88 -2.92
CA LEU A 206 11.13 20.61 -2.23
C LEU A 206 12.05 19.84 -3.17
N LYS A 207 13.21 20.40 -3.48
CA LYS A 207 14.24 19.79 -4.32
C LYS A 207 15.38 19.22 -3.48
N LYS A 208 15.76 19.91 -2.41
CA LYS A 208 16.87 19.52 -1.54
C LYS A 208 16.50 19.64 -0.06
N VAL A 209 16.74 18.60 0.73
CA VAL A 209 16.35 18.51 2.14
C VAL A 209 17.58 18.22 3.00
N GLY A 210 17.76 18.98 4.08
CA GLY A 210 18.75 18.68 5.12
C GLY A 210 18.14 17.78 6.20
N VAL A 211 18.79 16.67 6.51
CA VAL A 211 18.41 15.78 7.61
C VAL A 211 19.52 15.81 8.66
N LEU A 212 19.20 16.25 9.88
CA LEU A 212 20.19 16.42 10.94
C LEU A 212 20.13 15.25 11.91
N GLY A 213 21.23 14.51 12.03
CA GLY A 213 21.31 13.23 12.73
C GLY A 213 21.13 12.06 11.78
N ALA A 214 22.05 11.11 11.83
CA ALA A 214 22.11 9.89 11.01
C ALA A 214 21.85 8.61 11.84
N GLY A 215 21.21 8.76 13.00
CA GLY A 215 20.64 7.66 13.78
C GLY A 215 19.49 6.96 13.04
N MET A 216 18.81 6.03 13.70
CA MET A 216 17.75 5.22 13.08
C MET A 216 16.66 6.06 12.38
N MET A 217 16.18 7.13 13.03
CA MET A 217 15.16 8.01 12.47
C MET A 217 15.69 8.79 11.27
N GLY A 218 16.80 9.51 11.43
CA GLY A 218 17.36 10.34 10.35
C GLY A 218 17.81 9.53 9.13
N ALA A 219 18.36 8.32 9.32
CA ALA A 219 18.68 7.41 8.22
C ALA A 219 17.42 6.99 7.44
N GLY A 220 16.32 6.69 8.14
CA GLY A 220 15.04 6.36 7.52
C GLY A 220 14.38 7.56 6.83
N ILE A 221 14.45 8.75 7.44
CA ILE A 221 13.96 10.01 6.85
C ILE A 221 14.73 10.33 5.56
N ALA A 222 16.06 10.17 5.57
CA ALA A 222 16.89 10.35 4.38
C ALA A 222 16.49 9.37 3.26
N TYR A 223 16.26 8.10 3.60
CA TYR A 223 15.80 7.08 2.65
C TYR A 223 14.46 7.45 1.99
N VAL A 224 13.42 7.75 2.78
CA VAL A 224 12.09 8.05 2.21
C VAL A 224 12.08 9.37 1.43
N THR A 225 12.90 10.34 1.83
CA THR A 225 13.06 11.62 1.13
C THR A 225 13.74 11.44 -0.23
N ALA A 226 14.85 10.68 -0.27
CA ALA A 226 15.55 10.35 -1.51
C ALA A 226 14.70 9.50 -2.47
N LYS A 227 13.91 8.57 -1.92
CA LYS A 227 12.91 7.78 -2.65
C LYS A 227 11.78 8.65 -3.23
N GLY A 228 11.43 9.73 -2.52
CA GLY A 228 10.50 10.77 -3.00
C GLY A 228 11.06 11.64 -4.13
N GLY A 229 12.37 11.54 -4.41
CA GLY A 229 13.04 12.20 -5.52
C GLY A 229 13.83 13.46 -5.15
N ALA A 230 13.83 13.87 -3.89
CA ALA A 230 14.61 15.02 -3.42
C ALA A 230 16.08 14.63 -3.15
N GLU A 231 16.98 15.59 -3.35
CA GLU A 231 18.35 15.50 -2.85
C GLU A 231 18.36 15.61 -1.31
N VAL A 232 19.25 14.88 -0.66
CA VAL A 232 19.32 14.81 0.80
C VAL A 232 20.75 15.09 1.26
N VAL A 233 20.91 16.11 2.09
CA VAL A 233 22.13 16.32 2.88
C VAL A 233 21.91 15.64 4.23
N LEU A 234 22.57 14.50 4.45
CA LEU A 234 22.49 13.77 5.71
C LEU A 234 23.66 14.19 6.61
N LEU A 235 23.39 15.08 7.56
CA LEU A 235 24.41 15.64 8.43
C LEU A 235 24.47 14.86 9.75
N ASP A 236 25.67 14.50 10.19
CA ASP A 236 25.92 14.02 11.56
C ASP A 236 27.21 14.67 12.12
N ARG A 237 27.50 14.46 13.40
CA ARG A 237 28.69 15.02 14.06
C ARG A 237 29.99 14.37 13.56
N ASP A 238 29.94 13.10 13.16
CA ASP A 238 31.09 12.36 12.63
C ASP A 238 30.76 11.78 11.24
N GLN A 239 31.71 11.85 10.31
CA GLN A 239 31.51 11.32 8.95
C GLN A 239 31.15 9.83 8.98
N ALA A 240 31.75 9.06 9.90
CA ALA A 240 31.44 7.65 10.07
C ALA A 240 29.97 7.39 10.44
N TYR A 241 29.34 8.26 11.24
CA TYR A 241 27.92 8.14 11.57
C TYR A 241 27.03 8.54 10.38
N ALA A 242 27.38 9.61 9.67
CA ALA A 242 26.66 10.03 8.46
C ALA A 242 26.68 8.93 7.38
N GLU A 243 27.85 8.34 7.11
CA GLU A 243 28.02 7.21 6.18
C GLU A 243 27.25 5.98 6.64
N LYS A 244 27.27 5.67 7.95
CA LYS A 244 26.48 4.57 8.51
C LYS A 244 24.97 4.79 8.29
N GLY A 245 24.49 6.02 8.44
CA GLY A 245 23.10 6.38 8.15
C GLY A 245 22.76 6.18 6.68
N LYS A 246 23.63 6.56 5.75
CA LYS A 246 23.46 6.24 4.32
C LYS A 246 23.50 4.72 4.07
N GLY A 247 24.35 3.99 4.78
CA GLY A 247 24.46 2.52 4.70
C GLY A 247 23.14 1.79 5.01
N TYR A 248 22.29 2.37 5.86
CA TYR A 248 20.92 1.86 6.07
C TYR A 248 20.09 1.86 4.77
N SER A 249 20.14 2.96 4.01
CA SER A 249 19.48 3.07 2.71
C SER A 249 20.03 2.07 1.69
N VAL A 250 21.37 1.86 1.69
CA VAL A 250 22.03 0.87 0.83
C VAL A 250 21.46 -0.53 1.08
N GLY A 251 21.38 -0.96 2.34
CA GLY A 251 20.82 -2.26 2.68
C GLY A 251 19.36 -2.45 2.25
N LEU A 252 18.53 -1.40 2.35
CA LEU A 252 17.14 -1.44 1.89
C LEU A 252 17.05 -1.57 0.35
N VAL A 253 17.88 -0.84 -0.38
CA VAL A 253 17.96 -0.90 -1.85
C VAL A 253 18.42 -2.27 -2.31
N GLU A 254 19.50 -2.81 -1.74
CA GLU A 254 20.01 -4.15 -2.08
C GLU A 254 18.97 -5.24 -1.84
N LYS A 255 18.21 -5.14 -0.75
CA LYS A 255 17.11 -6.06 -0.44
C LYS A 255 15.95 -5.92 -1.44
N ALA A 256 15.67 -4.71 -1.93
CA ALA A 256 14.64 -4.50 -2.95
C ALA A 256 15.07 -5.03 -4.33
N VAL A 257 16.34 -4.81 -4.71
CA VAL A 257 16.94 -5.28 -5.96
C VAL A 257 17.02 -6.81 -5.99
N SER A 258 17.53 -7.44 -4.93
CA SER A 258 17.59 -8.91 -4.81
C SER A 258 16.21 -9.58 -4.87
N ARG A 259 15.15 -8.87 -4.47
CA ARG A 259 13.75 -9.33 -4.56
C ARG A 259 13.08 -8.98 -5.90
N GLY A 260 13.80 -8.40 -6.85
CA GLY A 260 13.27 -7.98 -8.15
C GLY A 260 12.23 -6.86 -8.07
N LYS A 261 12.18 -6.11 -6.96
CA LYS A 261 11.21 -5.01 -6.75
C LYS A 261 11.73 -3.65 -7.21
N LEU A 262 13.03 -3.54 -7.46
CA LEU A 262 13.70 -2.32 -7.90
C LEU A 262 14.81 -2.69 -8.89
N ALA A 263 14.92 -1.94 -9.98
CA ALA A 263 16.02 -2.09 -10.91
C ALA A 263 17.30 -1.48 -10.31
N LYS A 264 18.46 -2.09 -10.56
CA LYS A 264 19.73 -1.71 -9.93
C LYS A 264 20.11 -0.25 -10.21
N ASP A 265 20.00 0.17 -11.47
CA ASP A 265 20.23 1.54 -11.93
C ASP A 265 19.36 2.56 -11.18
N LYS A 266 18.09 2.23 -10.93
CA LYS A 266 17.18 3.08 -10.15
C LYS A 266 17.51 3.10 -8.66
N GLY A 267 18.03 2.00 -8.13
CA GLY A 267 18.58 1.97 -6.78
C GLY A 267 19.80 2.88 -6.63
N ASP A 268 20.74 2.77 -7.56
CA ASP A 268 21.98 3.57 -7.57
C ASP A 268 21.66 5.07 -7.73
N GLU A 269 20.74 5.43 -8.63
CA GLU A 269 20.24 6.81 -8.81
C GLU A 269 19.64 7.37 -7.51
N MET A 270 18.87 6.57 -6.77
CA MET A 270 18.28 6.98 -5.50
C MET A 270 19.33 7.19 -4.40
N LEU A 271 20.31 6.28 -4.29
CA LEU A 271 21.39 6.36 -3.31
C LEU A 271 22.34 7.54 -3.59
N ALA A 272 22.49 7.93 -4.85
CA ALA A 272 23.27 9.10 -5.26
C ALA A 272 22.67 10.42 -4.75
N ARG A 273 21.36 10.47 -4.49
CA ARG A 273 20.70 11.65 -3.91
C ARG A 273 21.09 11.91 -2.46
N ILE A 274 21.66 10.93 -1.75
CA ILE A 274 22.01 11.07 -0.33
C ILE A 274 23.49 11.42 -0.21
N THR A 275 23.78 12.63 0.26
CA THR A 275 25.12 13.14 0.55
C THR A 275 25.35 13.17 2.07
N PRO A 276 26.11 12.19 2.62
CA PRO A 276 26.49 12.18 4.03
C PRO A 276 27.62 13.18 4.27
N THR A 277 27.51 13.99 5.32
CA THR A 277 28.50 15.03 5.63
C THR A 277 28.54 15.39 7.12
N THR A 278 29.59 16.10 7.53
CA THR A 278 29.68 16.80 8.82
C THR A 278 29.64 18.32 8.68
N ASP A 279 29.68 18.83 7.44
CA ASP A 279 29.78 20.26 7.15
C ASP A 279 28.39 20.90 7.05
N TYR A 280 28.09 21.81 7.97
CA TYR A 280 26.86 22.60 7.98
C TYR A 280 26.72 23.47 6.71
N ASN A 281 27.82 23.89 6.08
CA ASN A 281 27.73 24.71 4.85
C ASN A 281 27.08 23.97 3.68
N ALA A 282 27.02 22.63 3.72
CA ALA A 282 26.29 21.84 2.74
C ALA A 282 24.76 22.11 2.77
N LEU A 283 24.25 22.71 3.85
CA LEU A 283 22.84 23.04 4.05
C LEU A 283 22.41 24.37 3.42
N LYS A 284 23.32 25.18 2.86
CA LYS A 284 23.03 26.54 2.38
C LYS A 284 21.88 26.62 1.34
N ASP A 285 21.75 25.59 0.51
CA ASP A 285 20.79 25.53 -0.62
C ASP A 285 19.64 24.55 -0.36
N VAL A 286 19.36 24.18 0.89
CA VAL A 286 18.23 23.28 1.23
C VAL A 286 16.91 24.06 1.28
N ASP A 287 15.83 23.41 0.90
CA ASP A 287 14.47 23.97 0.94
C ASP A 287 13.75 23.65 2.26
N LEU A 288 14.22 22.63 2.98
CA LEU A 288 13.65 22.14 4.25
C LEU A 288 14.75 21.51 5.11
N ILE A 289 14.69 21.75 6.41
CA ILE A 289 15.44 21.01 7.43
C ILE A 289 14.51 20.06 8.17
N ILE A 290 14.96 18.82 8.40
CA ILE A 290 14.34 17.84 9.30
C ILE A 290 15.38 17.41 10.33
N GLU A 291 15.23 17.89 11.55
CA GLU A 291 16.09 17.59 12.68
C GLU A 291 15.63 16.30 13.38
N ALA A 292 16.52 15.31 13.46
CA ALA A 292 16.32 14.02 14.10
C ALA A 292 17.54 13.63 14.97
N VAL A 293 18.10 14.60 15.69
CA VAL A 293 19.17 14.41 16.69
C VAL A 293 18.58 13.93 18.02
N PHE A 294 19.46 13.70 19.00
CA PHE A 294 19.10 13.16 20.31
C PHE A 294 18.03 14.02 21.01
N GLU A 295 17.17 13.36 21.80
CA GLU A 295 16.02 13.98 22.47
C GLU A 295 16.45 14.75 23.73
N ASP A 296 17.34 15.73 23.55
CA ASP A 296 17.87 16.60 24.58
C ASP A 296 17.70 18.08 24.17
N PRO A 297 17.13 18.95 25.03
CA PRO A 297 16.88 20.35 24.70
C PRO A 297 18.14 21.14 24.36
N ASP A 298 19.26 20.91 25.06
CA ASP A 298 20.49 21.67 24.85
C ASP A 298 21.16 21.25 23.54
N VAL A 299 21.15 19.95 23.23
CA VAL A 299 21.62 19.43 21.94
C VAL A 299 20.80 20.00 20.79
N LYS A 300 19.47 20.00 20.89
CA LYS A 300 18.61 20.57 19.85
C LYS A 300 18.81 22.08 19.72
N ALA A 301 18.94 22.81 20.83
CA ALA A 301 19.20 24.25 20.81
C ALA A 301 20.52 24.61 20.10
N ASP A 302 21.58 23.84 20.34
CA ASP A 302 22.87 24.01 19.66
C ASP A 302 22.76 23.72 18.14
N VAL A 303 22.09 22.63 17.78
CA VAL A 303 21.85 22.26 16.37
C VAL A 303 21.01 23.30 15.63
N ILE A 304 19.95 23.83 16.28
CA ILE A 304 19.12 24.91 15.70
C ILE A 304 20.00 26.11 15.35
N LYS A 305 20.79 26.62 16.31
CA LYS A 305 21.65 27.80 16.09
C LYS A 305 22.67 27.58 14.98
N LYS A 306 23.35 26.43 14.99
CA LYS A 306 24.37 26.10 13.96
C LYS A 306 23.75 25.98 12.56
N THR A 307 22.54 25.43 12.47
CA THR A 307 21.82 25.30 11.21
C THR A 307 21.33 26.65 10.70
N GLU A 308 20.73 27.46 11.58
CA GLU A 308 20.17 28.75 11.19
C GLU A 308 21.23 29.77 10.74
N ALA A 309 22.47 29.61 11.20
CA ALA A 309 23.60 30.41 10.76
C ALA A 309 23.97 30.21 9.27
N VAL A 310 23.52 29.11 8.63
CA VAL A 310 23.91 28.75 7.25
C VAL A 310 22.74 28.63 6.27
N ILE A 311 21.53 28.27 6.74
CA ILE A 311 20.37 28.10 5.85
C ILE A 311 19.76 29.45 5.43
N GLY A 312 19.11 29.47 4.26
CA GLY A 312 18.36 30.64 3.80
C GLY A 312 17.26 31.07 4.77
N LYS A 313 16.90 32.36 4.76
CA LYS A 313 15.95 32.97 5.72
C LYS A 313 14.54 32.38 5.66
N ASP A 314 14.12 31.92 4.48
CA ASP A 314 12.78 31.39 4.21
C ASP A 314 12.70 29.85 4.35
N VAL A 315 13.78 29.20 4.78
CA VAL A 315 13.83 27.73 4.95
C VAL A 315 13.08 27.33 6.22
N ILE A 316 12.19 26.35 6.08
CA ILE A 316 11.46 25.75 7.20
C ILE A 316 12.41 24.85 8.01
N PHE A 317 12.40 25.02 9.33
CA PHE A 317 13.07 24.13 10.27
C PHE A 317 12.02 23.22 10.93
N ALA A 318 12.08 21.92 10.62
CA ALA A 318 11.22 20.93 11.24
C ALA A 318 11.98 20.07 12.27
N SER A 319 11.40 19.86 13.45
CA SER A 319 11.92 18.90 14.42
C SER A 319 11.10 17.60 14.41
N ASN A 320 11.80 16.46 14.49
CA ASN A 320 11.25 15.12 14.66
C ASN A 320 11.11 14.72 16.15
N THR A 321 11.12 15.69 17.07
CA THR A 321 10.93 15.39 18.51
C THR A 321 9.63 14.63 18.76
N SER A 322 9.70 13.70 19.72
CA SER A 322 8.57 12.87 20.15
C SER A 322 7.84 13.46 21.35
N THR A 323 8.55 14.20 22.21
CA THR A 323 8.02 14.64 23.51
C THR A 323 8.23 16.13 23.80
N LEU A 324 9.26 16.76 23.24
CA LEU A 324 9.58 18.15 23.56
C LEU A 324 8.56 19.09 22.89
N PRO A 325 7.98 20.06 23.62
CA PRO A 325 7.06 21.01 23.02
C PRO A 325 7.73 21.82 21.91
N ILE A 326 7.11 21.85 20.72
CA ILE A 326 7.61 22.63 19.57
C ILE A 326 7.74 24.11 19.93
N THR A 327 6.79 24.68 20.69
CA THR A 327 6.86 26.05 21.20
C THR A 327 8.08 26.31 22.10
N GLY A 328 8.57 25.28 22.79
CA GLY A 328 9.79 25.37 23.60
C GLY A 328 11.03 25.41 22.73
N LEU A 329 11.14 24.47 21.78
CA LEU A 329 12.27 24.40 20.84
C LEU A 329 12.38 25.66 19.97
N ALA A 330 11.25 26.18 19.49
CA ALA A 330 11.19 27.37 18.64
C ALA A 330 11.76 28.64 19.33
N LYS A 331 11.90 28.67 20.66
CA LYS A 331 12.56 29.80 21.37
C LYS A 331 14.05 29.91 21.08
N HIS A 332 14.67 28.84 20.60
CA HIS A 332 16.08 28.82 20.22
C HIS A 332 16.31 29.20 18.75
N SER A 333 15.23 29.35 17.98
CA SER A 333 15.24 29.80 16.59
C SER A 333 15.14 31.32 16.54
N GLU A 334 15.94 31.95 15.67
CA GLU A 334 15.81 33.37 15.33
C GLU A 334 14.57 33.65 14.47
N ARG A 335 13.95 32.59 13.92
CA ARG A 335 12.82 32.62 12.99
C ARG A 335 11.72 31.64 13.41
N PRO A 336 11.10 31.83 14.60
CA PRO A 336 10.13 30.89 15.15
C PRO A 336 8.90 30.66 14.25
N GLU A 337 8.56 31.59 13.36
CA GLU A 337 7.47 31.42 12.38
C GLU A 337 7.78 30.39 11.29
N GLN A 338 9.06 30.07 11.06
CA GLN A 338 9.53 29.04 10.14
C GLN A 338 9.80 27.70 10.85
N PHE A 339 9.40 27.55 12.12
CA PHE A 339 9.65 26.37 12.92
C PHE A 339 8.40 25.49 13.06
N ILE A 340 8.53 24.18 12.83
CA ILE A 340 7.40 23.23 12.90
C ILE A 340 7.83 21.87 13.47
N GLY A 341 6.86 21.05 13.91
CA GLY A 341 7.09 19.63 14.17
C GLY A 341 6.74 18.78 12.94
N ILE A 342 7.68 17.96 12.47
CA ILE A 342 7.40 16.87 11.51
C ILE A 342 7.83 15.57 12.17
N HIS A 343 6.87 14.92 12.83
CA HIS A 343 7.10 13.71 13.61
C HIS A 343 6.88 12.45 12.77
N PHE A 344 7.97 11.73 12.53
CA PHE A 344 8.00 10.41 11.91
C PHE A 344 7.93 9.30 12.96
N PHE A 345 7.53 8.11 12.54
CA PHE A 345 7.45 6.92 13.39
C PHE A 345 8.46 5.87 12.91
N SER A 346 9.04 5.12 13.85
CA SER A 346 9.95 4.01 13.52
C SER A 346 9.18 2.70 13.30
N PRO A 347 9.56 1.87 12.31
CA PRO A 347 10.51 2.16 11.24
C PRO A 347 9.93 3.16 10.23
N VAL A 348 10.77 4.03 9.67
CA VAL A 348 10.34 5.12 8.79
C VAL A 348 10.08 4.66 7.34
N ASP A 349 10.72 3.56 6.91
CA ASP A 349 10.84 3.10 5.52
C ASP A 349 9.68 2.27 4.93
#